data_AF-A0A1V5KBU9-F1
#
_entry.id   AF-A0A1V5KBU9-F1
#
_cell.length_a   1.000
_cell.length_b   1.000
_cell.length_c   1.000
_cell.angle_alpha   90.00
_cell.angle_beta   90.00
_cell.angle_gamma   90.00
#
_symmetry.space_group_name_H-M   'P 1'
#
loop_
_entity.id
_entity.type
_entity.pdbx_description
1 polymer ?
#
loop_
_entity_poly.entity_id
_entity_poly.type
_entity_poly.pdbx_seq_one_letter_code
_entity_poly.pdbx_strand_id
1 'polypeptide(L)'
;MTSGNKGGQKANKSANAVYLKHLPTGLEVKCKETRHREINRFLAKRLLVDKIEELRTGRSSRTDRINKIRKTKNRKKRRLSAKKS
;
A
#
# COMPACT_ATOMS: atom_id res chain seq x y z
N MET A 1 -1.89 40.78 5.80
CA MET A 1 -2.25 39.36 5.88
C MET A 1 -2.49 38.84 4.47
N THR A 2 -1.70 37.86 4.00
CA THR A 2 -2.14 36.74 3.14
C THR A 2 -0.96 35.79 2.95
N SER A 3 -1.06 34.69 3.68
CA SER A 3 -0.16 33.55 3.74
C SER A 3 -0.07 32.80 2.40
N GLY A 4 1.15 32.67 1.87
CA GLY A 4 1.65 31.50 1.15
C GLY A 4 0.77 30.84 0.10
N ASN A 5 0.80 31.34 -1.13
CA ASN A 5 0.44 30.53 -2.31
C ASN A 5 1.54 29.47 -2.54
N LYS A 6 1.37 28.32 -1.87
CA LYS A 6 2.20 27.12 -1.99
C LYS A 6 2.24 26.66 -3.44
N GLY A 7 3.44 26.55 -3.99
CA GLY A 7 3.72 26.06 -5.35
C GLY A 7 2.95 24.78 -5.67
N GLY A 8 2.04 24.85 -6.63
CA GLY A 8 1.14 23.73 -6.96
C GLY A 8 0.69 23.66 -8.41
N GLN A 9 1.09 24.58 -9.29
CA GLN A 9 0.61 24.60 -10.69
C GLN A 9 0.93 23.29 -11.43
N LYS A 10 2.10 22.68 -11.18
CA LYS A 10 2.52 21.44 -11.86
C LYS A 10 1.79 20.18 -11.37
N ALA A 11 1.37 20.16 -10.10
CA ALA A 11 0.70 19.00 -9.50
C ALA A 11 -0.74 18.82 -10.01
N ASN A 12 -1.41 19.93 -10.34
CA ASN A 12 -2.78 19.89 -10.88
C ASN A 12 -2.81 19.59 -12.38
N LYS A 13 -1.78 19.97 -13.14
CA LYS A 13 -1.75 19.80 -14.61
C LYS A 13 -1.24 18.43 -15.08
N SER A 14 -0.53 17.69 -14.24
CA SER A 14 0.06 16.40 -14.63
C SER A 14 -0.89 15.22 -14.37
N ALA A 15 -1.40 14.63 -15.45
CA ALA A 15 -2.27 13.44 -15.42
C ALA A 15 -1.46 12.15 -15.13
N ASN A 16 -0.97 12.05 -13.90
CA ASN A 16 -0.08 10.97 -13.47
C ASN A 16 -0.78 9.82 -12.73
N ALA A 17 -2.05 10.01 -12.36
CA ALA A 17 -2.84 8.96 -11.73
C ALA A 17 -3.09 7.83 -12.75
N VAL A 18 -2.95 6.59 -12.30
CA VAL A 18 -3.19 5.40 -13.11
C VAL A 18 -4.38 4.64 -12.55
N TYR A 19 -5.28 4.21 -13.43
CA TYR A 19 -6.38 3.31 -13.14
C TYR A 19 -6.20 2.03 -13.93
N LEU A 20 -6.27 0.88 -13.26
CA LEU A 20 -6.20 -0.44 -13.87
C LEU A 20 -7.40 -1.27 -13.42
N LYS A 21 -8.00 -1.96 -14.39
CA LYS A 21 -9.06 -2.93 -14.18
C LYS A 21 -8.63 -4.29 -14.73
N HIS A 22 -8.70 -5.32 -13.90
CA HIS A 22 -8.55 -6.69 -14.32
C HIS A 22 -9.92 -7.22 -14.76
N LEU A 23 -10.13 -7.36 -16.06
CA LEU A 23 -11.41 -7.76 -16.64
C LEU A 23 -11.93 -9.11 -16.12
N PRO A 24 -11.13 -10.20 -16.07
CA PRO A 24 -11.69 -11.51 -15.74
C PRO A 24 -12.06 -11.67 -14.26
N THR A 25 -11.45 -10.91 -13.34
CA THR A 25 -11.83 -10.94 -11.92
C THR A 25 -12.63 -9.72 -11.46
N GLY A 26 -12.86 -8.74 -12.36
CA GLY A 26 -13.52 -7.47 -12.03
C GLY A 26 -12.77 -6.57 -11.04
N LEU A 27 -11.49 -6.84 -10.73
CA LEU A 27 -10.73 -6.09 -9.73
C LEU A 27 -10.25 -4.75 -10.28
N GLU A 28 -10.35 -3.72 -9.44
CA GLU A 28 -9.97 -2.35 -9.80
C GLU A 28 -8.92 -1.79 -8.84
N VAL A 29 -7.95 -1.05 -9.40
CA VAL A 29 -6.87 -0.39 -8.65
C VAL A 29 -6.66 1.02 -9.20
N LYS A 30 -6.62 1.99 -8.28
CA LYS A 30 -6.21 3.37 -8.54
C LYS A 30 -4.87 3.61 -7.84
N CYS A 31 -3.90 4.19 -8.53
CA CYS A 31 -2.59 4.52 -7.97
C CYS A 31 -2.17 5.95 -8.36
N LYS A 32 -1.84 6.76 -7.35
CA LYS A 32 -1.30 8.12 -7.50
C LYS A 32 -0.24 8.35 -6.42
N GLU A 33 0.85 7.61 -6.51
CA GLU A 33 1.93 7.64 -5.52
C GLU A 33 3.00 8.68 -5.89
N THR A 34 3.40 8.70 -7.17
CA THR A 34 4.53 9.50 -7.65
C THR A 34 4.13 10.46 -8.75
N ARG A 35 5.01 11.43 -9.02
CA ARG A 35 4.94 12.34 -10.18
C ARG A 35 5.33 11.67 -11.51
N HIS A 36 5.58 10.36 -11.55
CA HIS A 36 5.96 9.61 -12.75
C HIS A 36 4.92 8.55 -13.08
N ARG A 37 4.34 8.61 -14.30
CA ARG A 37 3.23 7.72 -14.71
C ARG A 37 3.67 6.27 -14.80
N GLU A 38 4.91 6.02 -15.24
CA GLU A 38 5.46 4.67 -15.39
C GLU A 38 5.66 3.97 -14.05
N ILE A 39 6.16 4.71 -13.06
CA ILE A 39 6.27 4.20 -11.68
C ILE A 39 4.88 3.89 -11.13
N ASN A 40 3.90 4.78 -11.33
CA ASN A 40 2.52 4.53 -10.92
C ASN A 40 1.91 3.32 -11.65
N ARG A 41 2.26 3.06 -12.91
CA ARG A 41 1.82 1.87 -13.65
C ARG A 41 2.43 0.59 -13.09
N PHE A 42 3.71 0.61 -12.74
CA PHE A 42 4.37 -0.52 -12.07
C PHE A 42 3.72 -0.81 -10.71
N LEU A 43 3.53 0.21 -9.89
CA LEU A 43 2.90 0.09 -8.58
C LEU A 43 1.45 -0.41 -8.69
N ALA A 44 0.66 0.13 -9.63
CA ALA A 44 -0.71 -0.30 -9.86
C ALA A 44 -0.78 -1.78 -10.26
N LYS A 45 0.12 -2.26 -11.14
CA LYS A 45 0.19 -3.67 -11.53
C LYS A 45 0.54 -4.56 -10.34
N ARG A 46 1.53 -4.16 -9.53
CA ARG A 46 1.92 -4.91 -8.33
C ARG A 46 0.74 -5.06 -7.36
N LEU A 47 0.05 -3.96 -7.07
CA LEU A 47 -1.14 -3.97 -6.21
C LEU A 47 -2.27 -4.83 -6.79
N LEU A 48 -2.44 -4.84 -8.11
CA LEU A 48 -3.45 -5.66 -8.77
C LEU A 48 -3.14 -7.15 -8.64
N VAL A 49 -1.88 -7.54 -8.85
CA VAL A 49 -1.42 -8.93 -8.66
C VAL A 49 -1.58 -9.36 -7.20
N ASP A 50 -1.14 -8.54 -6.24
CA ASP A 50 -1.29 -8.83 -4.82
C ASP A 50 -2.77 -9.11 -4.44
N LYS A 51 -3.70 -8.30 -4.99
CA LYS A 51 -5.15 -8.51 -4.79
C LYS A 51 -5.65 -9.80 -5.45
N ILE A 52 -5.16 -10.14 -6.65
CA ILE A 52 -5.54 -11.38 -7.34
C ILE A 52 -5.05 -12.60 -6.54
N GLU A 53 -3.81 -12.55 -6.04
CA GLU A 53 -3.26 -13.60 -5.19
C GLU A 53 -4.05 -13.75 -3.89
N GLU A 54 -4.40 -12.65 -3.23
CA GLU A 54 -5.24 -12.67 -2.03
C GLU A 54 -6.60 -13.33 -2.29
N LEU A 55 -7.21 -13.04 -3.44
CA LEU A 55 -8.47 -13.66 -3.87
C LEU A 55 -8.34 -15.16 -4.15
N ARG A 56 -7.24 -15.59 -4.77
CA ARG A 56 -7.00 -17.01 -5.09
C ARG A 56 -6.64 -17.85 -3.87
N THR A 57 -5.84 -17.30 -2.96
CA THR A 57 -5.24 -18.05 -1.85
C THR A 57 -6.01 -17.88 -0.54
N GLY A 58 -6.90 -16.89 -0.47
CA GLY A 58 -7.63 -16.52 0.76
C GLY A 58 -6.71 -15.99 1.87
N ARG A 59 -5.43 -15.77 1.58
CA ARG A 59 -4.41 -15.28 2.51
C ARG A 59 -3.73 -14.07 1.89
N SER A 60 -3.77 -12.95 2.59
CA SER A 60 -2.99 -11.78 2.22
C SER A 60 -1.56 -11.96 2.73
N SER A 61 -0.56 -11.95 1.85
CA SER A 61 0.85 -11.93 2.26
C SER A 61 1.16 -10.78 3.23
N ARG A 62 0.41 -9.67 3.10
CA ARG A 62 0.40 -8.54 4.03
C ARG A 62 -0.11 -8.93 5.42
N THR A 63 -1.24 -9.65 5.53
CA THR A 63 -1.77 -10.09 6.83
C THR A 63 -0.82 -11.06 7.52
N ASP A 64 -0.18 -11.96 6.77
CA ASP A 64 0.79 -12.90 7.32
C ASP A 64 2.03 -12.18 7.87
N ARG A 65 2.53 -11.18 7.14
CA ARG A 65 3.64 -10.34 7.61
C ARG A 65 3.26 -9.57 8.88
N ILE A 66 2.07 -8.96 8.93
CA ILE A 66 1.57 -8.23 10.11
C ILE A 66 1.44 -9.18 11.30
N ASN A 67 0.87 -10.37 11.09
CA ASN A 67 0.71 -11.38 12.14
C ASN A 67 2.06 -11.87 12.66
N LYS A 68 3.05 -12.06 11.79
CA LYS A 68 4.42 -12.42 12.19
C LYS A 68 5.06 -11.32 13.05
N ILE A 69 4.95 -10.06 12.65
CA ILE A 69 5.43 -8.91 13.43
C ILE A 69 4.71 -8.80 14.78
N ARG A 70 3.39 -9.01 14.82
CA ARG A 70 2.62 -9.05 16.09
C ARG A 70 3.11 -10.15 17.01
N LYS A 71 3.31 -11.38 16.49
CA LYS A 71 3.82 -12.52 17.27
C LYS A 71 5.21 -12.23 17.85
N THR A 72 6.13 -11.65 17.08
CA THR A 72 7.48 -11.31 17.57
C THR A 72 7.44 -10.22 18.65
N LYS A 73 6.62 -9.17 18.46
CA LYS A 73 6.42 -8.11 19.47
C LYS A 73 5.83 -8.68 20.77
N ASN A 74 4.79 -9.51 20.68
CA ASN A 74 4.17 -10.13 21.85
C ASN A 74 5.14 -11.04 22.62
N ARG A 75 5.99 -11.82 21.91
CA ARG A 75 7.02 -12.65 22.54
C ARG A 75 8.06 -11.81 23.29
N LYS A 76 8.49 -10.68 22.73
CA LYS A 76 9.40 -9.74 23.42
C LYS A 76 8.74 -9.15 24.67
N LYS A 77 7.49 -8.69 24.57
CA LYS A 77 6.74 -8.14 25.72
C LYS A 77 6.64 -9.15 26.87
N ARG A 78 6.27 -10.40 26.58
CA ARG A 78 6.19 -11.48 27.58
C ARG A 78 7.52 -11.77 28.28
N ARG A 79 8.64 -11.73 27.55
CA ARG A 79 9.98 -11.94 28.14
C ARG A 79 10.36 -10.81 29.09
N LEU A 80 10.05 -9.56 28.73
CA LEU A 80 10.35 -8.40 29.56
C LEU A 80 9.49 -8.38 30.83
N SER A 81 8.21 -8.74 30.74
CA SER A 81 7.35 -8.84 31.92
C SER A 81 7.77 -9.97 32.86
N ALA A 82 8.20 -11.12 32.31
CA ALA A 82 8.67 -12.25 33.11
C ALA A 82 10.05 -12.02 33.78
N LYS A 83 10.80 -11.00 33.37
CA LYS A 83 12.10 -10.64 33.98
C LYS A 83 11.98 -9.50 35.01
N LYS A 84 10.80 -8.89 35.11
CA LYS A 84 10.46 -7.82 36.06
C LYS A 84 9.69 -8.35 37.29
N SER A 85 9.25 -9.60 37.25
CA SER A 85 8.78 -10.38 38.40
C SER A 85 9.92 -11.25 38.90
#